data_AF-A0A3L5TSW4-F1
#
_entry.id   AF-A0A3L5TSW4-F1
#
_cell.length_a   1.000
_cell.length_b   1.000
_cell.length_c   1.000
_cell.angle_alpha   90.00
_cell.angle_beta   90.00
_cell.angle_gamma   90.00
#
_symmetry.space_group_name_H-M   'P 1'
#
loop_
_entity.id
_entity.type
_entity.pdbx_description
1 polymer ?
#
loop_
_entity_poly.entity_id
_entity_poly.type
_entity_poly.pdbx_seq_one_letter_code
_entity_poly.pdbx_strand_id
1 'polypeptide(L)'
;MAFIRLVGGQTNKTGRLEIQDDKGGFFSPVCSGYQYWDKDDAVVACRQLGYNNSRMHTLSEYGKGRVERSRFGYTFYCDGTEDNLRSCAKATVSCSSTTDVVALDCSNTECFENEYSCGDSGKTCVSMDLVCDGNVDCPNLADEQNCASCGNDQFECSNHECVPLINRCDGVPQCDDKSDEFRCDV
;
A
#
# COMPACT_ATOMS: atom_id res chain seq x y z
N MET A 1 17.11 -24.97 -0.16
CA MET A 1 15.81 -24.29 -0.31
C MET A 1 15.54 -23.59 1.01
N ALA A 2 15.38 -22.26 1.03
CA ALA A 2 14.92 -21.58 2.24
C ALA A 2 13.46 -21.92 2.51
N PHE A 3 13.15 -22.26 3.75
CA PHE A 3 11.78 -22.33 4.22
C PHE A 3 11.43 -21.01 4.91
N ILE A 4 10.36 -20.37 4.44
CA ILE A 4 9.79 -19.18 5.07
C ILE A 4 8.38 -19.48 5.56
N ARG A 5 7.93 -18.75 6.59
CA ARG A 5 6.58 -18.90 7.15
C ARG A 5 6.08 -17.59 7.76
N LEU A 6 4.74 -17.49 7.85
CA LEU A 6 4.05 -16.46 8.61
C LEU A 6 3.57 -17.03 9.95
N VAL A 7 3.81 -16.30 11.04
CA VAL A 7 3.46 -16.74 12.40
C VAL A 7 2.70 -15.65 13.15
N GLY A 8 1.63 -16.04 13.85
CA GLY A 8 0.89 -15.14 14.74
C GLY A 8 -0.10 -14.20 14.04
N GLY A 9 -0.41 -14.41 12.76
CA GLY A 9 -1.51 -13.73 12.10
C GLY A 9 -2.87 -14.34 12.39
N GLN A 10 -3.92 -13.59 12.09
CA GLN A 10 -5.33 -14.03 12.21
C GLN A 10 -5.74 -14.99 11.09
N THR A 11 -5.03 -14.95 9.96
CA THR A 11 -5.27 -15.81 8.79
C THR A 11 -3.99 -16.53 8.39
N ASN A 12 -4.07 -17.48 7.47
CA ASN A 12 -2.89 -18.11 6.87
C ASN A 12 -2.10 -17.18 5.92
N LYS A 13 -2.62 -15.99 5.64
CA LYS A 13 -2.01 -14.99 4.77
C LYS A 13 -1.37 -13.83 5.53
N THR A 14 -1.64 -13.70 6.82
CA THR A 14 -1.09 -12.64 7.67
C THR A 14 -0.11 -13.22 8.69
N GLY A 15 0.85 -12.41 9.11
CA GLY A 15 1.67 -12.72 10.28
C GLY A 15 3.11 -12.22 10.19
N ARG A 16 3.89 -12.50 11.23
CA ARG A 16 5.33 -12.20 11.27
C ARG A 16 6.10 -13.14 10.34
N LEU A 17 6.99 -12.58 9.53
CA LEU A 17 7.84 -13.34 8.62
C LEU A 17 9.03 -13.93 9.35
N GLU A 18 9.22 -15.24 9.20
CA GLU A 18 10.39 -15.96 9.70
C GLU A 18 11.02 -16.79 8.59
N ILE A 19 12.37 -16.88 8.59
CA ILE A 19 13.15 -17.63 7.60
C ILE A 19 14.06 -18.66 8.28
N GLN A 20 14.19 -19.83 7.65
CA GLN A 20 15.12 -20.89 8.07
C GLN A 20 16.26 -21.05 7.05
N ASP A 21 17.49 -21.18 7.56
CA ASP A 21 18.67 -21.44 6.74
C ASP A 21 18.75 -22.93 6.29
N ASP A 22 19.53 -23.24 5.25
CA ASP A 22 19.61 -24.58 4.63
C ASP A 22 20.23 -25.61 5.57
N LYS A 23 20.94 -25.15 6.61
CA LYS A 23 21.52 -26.01 7.65
C LYS A 23 20.44 -26.64 8.54
N GLY A 24 19.17 -26.22 8.40
CA GLY A 24 18.08 -26.64 9.26
C GLY A 24 18.24 -26.12 10.69
N GLY A 25 17.17 -26.20 11.48
CA GLY A 25 17.19 -25.82 12.89
C GLY A 25 16.17 -24.73 13.23
N PHE A 26 16.63 -23.50 13.43
CA PHE A 26 15.83 -22.41 13.97
C PHE A 26 15.29 -21.46 12.90
N PHE A 27 14.09 -20.95 13.10
CA PHE A 27 13.49 -19.90 12.29
C PHE A 27 13.91 -18.54 12.85
N SER A 28 14.70 -17.79 12.08
CA SER A 28 15.12 -16.43 12.44
C SER A 28 14.07 -15.41 12.00
N PRO A 29 13.84 -14.35 12.79
CA PRO A 29 12.98 -13.26 12.37
C PRO A 29 13.61 -12.51 11.20
N VAL A 30 12.76 -12.02 10.30
CA VAL A 30 13.15 -11.03 9.31
C VAL A 30 12.97 -9.64 9.91
N CYS A 31 13.99 -8.80 9.80
CA CYS A 31 14.01 -7.46 10.39
C CYS A 31 13.79 -6.41 9.30
N SER A 32 13.09 -5.32 9.65
CA SER A 32 12.89 -4.16 8.78
C SER A 32 14.18 -3.38 8.50
N GLY A 33 15.17 -3.53 9.39
CA GLY A 33 16.55 -3.05 9.18
C GLY A 33 16.73 -1.53 9.23
N TYR A 34 15.78 -0.76 9.75
CA TYR A 34 15.72 0.71 9.61
C TYR A 34 15.47 1.15 8.16
N GLN A 35 14.34 0.73 7.57
CA GLN A 35 13.82 1.17 6.26
C GLN A 35 14.44 0.52 5.01
N TYR A 36 15.11 -0.63 5.16
CA TYR A 36 15.63 -1.36 3.99
C TYR A 36 14.68 -2.41 3.46
N TRP A 37 13.85 -2.99 4.35
CA TRP A 37 12.79 -3.87 3.89
C TRP A 37 11.68 -3.02 3.27
N ASP A 38 11.39 -3.24 2.00
CA ASP A 38 10.38 -2.50 1.24
C ASP A 38 9.34 -3.41 0.55
N LYS A 39 8.56 -2.81 -0.35
CA LYS A 39 7.48 -3.50 -1.06
C LYS A 39 8.00 -4.65 -1.93
N ASP A 40 9.19 -4.51 -2.50
CA ASP A 40 9.74 -5.46 -3.46
C ASP A 40 10.24 -6.71 -2.72
N ASP A 41 10.78 -6.55 -1.51
CA ASP A 41 11.07 -7.66 -0.59
C ASP A 41 9.81 -8.45 -0.20
N ALA A 42 8.72 -7.74 0.11
CA ALA A 42 7.45 -8.36 0.45
C ALA A 42 6.84 -9.13 -0.74
N VAL A 43 7.02 -8.62 -1.96
CA VAL A 43 6.62 -9.31 -3.21
C VAL A 43 7.29 -10.66 -3.31
N VAL A 44 8.61 -10.69 -3.17
CA VAL A 44 9.38 -11.94 -3.22
C VAL A 44 8.95 -12.90 -2.11
N ALA A 45 8.76 -12.41 -0.89
CA ALA A 45 8.36 -13.23 0.25
C ALA A 45 6.97 -13.88 0.06
N CYS A 46 5.96 -13.10 -0.33
CA CYS A 46 4.62 -13.62 -0.57
C CYS A 46 4.58 -14.58 -1.78
N ARG A 47 5.33 -14.29 -2.85
CA ARG A 47 5.48 -15.19 -4.00
C ARG A 47 6.06 -16.54 -3.57
N GLN A 48 7.12 -16.53 -2.77
CA GLN A 48 7.74 -17.75 -2.25
C GLN A 48 6.80 -18.55 -1.31
N LEU A 49 5.87 -17.88 -0.64
CA LEU A 49 4.81 -18.54 0.15
C LEU A 49 3.67 -19.13 -0.72
N GLY A 50 3.70 -18.94 -2.04
CA GLY A 50 2.70 -19.43 -2.97
C GLY A 50 1.53 -18.46 -3.20
N TYR A 51 1.69 -17.19 -2.85
CA TYR A 51 0.70 -16.15 -3.10
C TYR A 51 1.12 -15.32 -4.32
N ASN A 52 0.25 -15.24 -5.32
CA ASN A 52 0.52 -14.49 -6.55
C ASN A 52 0.37 -12.96 -6.39
N ASN A 53 -0.24 -12.54 -5.27
CA ASN A 53 -0.41 -11.14 -4.90
C ASN A 53 0.27 -10.92 -3.55
N SER A 54 0.91 -9.76 -3.40
CA SER A 54 1.75 -9.47 -2.25
C SER A 54 1.53 -8.04 -1.77
N ARG A 55 1.18 -7.88 -0.49
CA ARG A 55 1.23 -6.57 0.17
C ARG A 55 2.25 -6.59 1.28
N MET A 56 2.87 -5.43 1.46
CA MET A 56 3.65 -5.12 2.63
C MET A 56 2.81 -4.22 3.55
N HIS A 57 2.51 -4.68 4.76
CA HIS A 57 2.13 -3.77 5.84
C HIS A 57 3.38 -3.50 6.67
N THR A 58 3.99 -2.33 6.53
CA THR A 58 4.90 -1.80 7.55
C THR A 58 4.04 -1.36 8.72
N LEU A 59 3.74 -2.26 9.67
CA LEU A 59 3.67 -1.98 11.12
C LEU A 59 2.98 -3.10 11.93
N SER A 60 3.80 -3.71 12.80
CA SER A 60 3.64 -4.08 14.21
C SER A 60 2.37 -4.73 14.83
N GLU A 61 1.22 -4.87 14.17
CA GLU A 61 0.04 -5.45 14.87
C GLU A 61 0.21 -6.96 15.16
N TYR A 62 0.93 -7.68 14.29
CA TYR A 62 1.31 -9.10 14.47
C TYR A 62 2.69 -9.30 15.13
N GLY A 63 3.36 -8.20 15.50
CA GLY A 63 4.67 -8.18 16.15
C GLY A 63 4.62 -8.47 17.66
N LYS A 64 3.43 -8.65 18.25
CA LYS A 64 3.24 -9.01 19.67
C LYS A 64 3.55 -10.49 19.92
N GLY A 65 4.81 -10.87 19.70
CA GLY A 65 5.35 -12.16 20.05
C GLY A 65 6.75 -11.97 20.62
N ARG A 66 6.97 -12.46 21.84
CA ARG A 66 8.24 -12.45 22.57
C ARG A 66 9.37 -12.82 21.61
N VAL A 67 10.21 -11.86 21.22
CA VAL A 67 11.47 -12.14 20.49
C VAL A 67 12.39 -12.81 21.49
N GLU A 68 12.18 -14.11 21.71
CA GLU A 68 12.96 -14.93 22.63
C GLU A 68 14.40 -14.99 22.13
N ARG A 69 15.27 -14.17 22.76
CA ARG A 69 16.71 -14.39 22.94
C ARG A 69 17.58 -14.65 21.70
N SER A 70 17.13 -14.32 20.48
CA SER A 70 17.98 -14.39 19.28
C SER A 70 18.31 -12.99 18.78
N ARG A 71 19.50 -12.48 19.18
CA ARG A 71 20.08 -11.18 18.77
C ARG A 71 20.30 -11.00 17.26
N PHE A 72 19.96 -11.99 16.45
CA PHE A 72 20.29 -12.03 15.03
C PHE A 72 19.04 -12.37 14.22
N GLY A 73 18.73 -11.49 13.27
CA GLY A 73 17.79 -11.70 12.19
C GLY A 73 18.44 -11.33 10.87
N TYR A 74 17.64 -11.32 9.82
CA TYR A 74 18.08 -10.97 8.47
C TYR A 74 17.22 -9.84 7.93
N THR A 75 17.82 -8.95 7.16
CA THR A 75 17.12 -8.06 6.25
C THR A 75 17.52 -8.43 4.83
N PHE A 76 16.60 -8.24 3.89
CA PHE A 76 16.77 -8.59 2.48
C PHE A 76 16.65 -7.32 1.65
N TYR A 77 17.22 -7.37 0.44
CA TYR A 77 17.23 -6.30 -0.52
C TYR A 77 16.90 -6.90 -1.87
N CYS A 78 15.60 -7.05 -2.13
CA CYS A 78 15.06 -7.60 -3.35
C CYS A 78 14.69 -6.48 -4.34
N ASP A 79 14.73 -6.79 -5.63
CA ASP A 79 14.17 -5.93 -6.69
C ASP A 79 12.72 -6.30 -7.06
N GLY A 80 12.19 -7.39 -6.48
CA GLY A 80 10.81 -7.84 -6.66
C GLY A 80 10.65 -8.89 -7.76
N THR A 81 11.71 -9.16 -8.54
CA THR A 81 11.69 -10.13 -9.65
C THR A 81 12.18 -11.52 -9.25
N GLU A 82 12.76 -11.65 -8.05
CA GLU A 82 13.46 -12.87 -7.66
C GLU A 82 12.54 -14.00 -7.20
N ASP A 83 12.82 -15.25 -7.58
CA ASP A 83 11.91 -16.37 -7.26
C ASP A 83 11.72 -16.62 -5.75
N ASN A 84 12.68 -16.18 -4.93
CA ASN A 84 12.67 -16.37 -3.47
C ASN A 84 13.65 -15.43 -2.77
N LEU A 85 13.48 -15.22 -1.46
CA LEU A 85 14.28 -14.28 -0.67
C LEU A 85 15.78 -14.60 -0.63
N ARG A 86 16.20 -15.84 -0.95
CA ARG A 86 17.64 -16.17 -1.00
C ARG A 86 18.34 -15.65 -2.25
N SER A 87 17.59 -15.41 -3.31
CA SER A 87 18.10 -14.83 -4.53
C SER A 87 18.37 -13.33 -4.38
N CYS A 88 17.77 -12.70 -3.37
CA CYS A 88 18.03 -11.31 -3.01
C CYS A 88 19.34 -11.17 -2.23
N ALA A 89 19.92 -9.97 -2.24
CA ALA A 89 21.00 -9.64 -1.32
C ALA A 89 20.45 -9.67 0.13
N LYS A 90 21.29 -10.04 1.10
CA LYS A 90 20.88 -10.11 2.51
C LYS A 90 21.97 -9.60 3.45
N ALA A 91 21.55 -9.04 4.58
CA ALA A 91 22.44 -8.66 5.68
C ALA A 91 21.96 -9.29 6.99
N THR A 92 22.93 -9.72 7.82
CA THR A 92 22.64 -10.13 9.20
C THR A 92 22.52 -8.88 10.06
N VAL A 93 21.35 -8.66 10.64
CA VAL A 93 21.03 -7.48 11.44
C VAL A 93 20.44 -7.89 12.79
N SER A 94 20.45 -6.98 13.76
CA SER A 94 19.81 -7.21 15.06
C SER A 94 18.43 -6.57 15.10
N CYS A 95 17.38 -7.38 15.16
CA CYS A 95 16.04 -6.93 15.53
C CYS A 95 16.08 -6.49 17.00
N SER A 96 16.15 -5.18 17.25
CA SER A 96 16.36 -4.64 18.59
C SER A 96 15.05 -4.51 19.38
N SER A 97 13.92 -4.50 18.67
CA SER A 97 12.56 -4.40 19.22
C SER A 97 11.58 -5.32 18.46
N THR A 98 10.43 -5.61 19.09
CA THR A 98 9.26 -6.23 18.43
C THR A 98 8.66 -5.37 17.31
N THR A 99 9.06 -4.11 17.20
CA THR A 99 8.71 -3.20 16.10
C THR A 99 9.64 -3.36 14.89
N ASP A 100 10.80 -3.99 15.08
CA ASP A 100 11.82 -4.11 14.04
C ASP A 100 11.66 -5.41 13.25
N VAL A 101 10.69 -6.26 13.61
CA VAL A 101 10.37 -7.48 12.86
C VAL A 101 9.36 -7.18 11.76
N VAL A 102 9.54 -7.83 10.62
CA VAL A 102 8.63 -7.71 9.47
C VAL A 102 7.40 -8.57 9.70
N ALA A 103 6.23 -7.99 9.44
CA ALA A 103 4.97 -8.70 9.28
C ALA A 103 4.46 -8.48 7.87
N LEU A 104 3.85 -9.52 7.28
CA LEU A 104 3.28 -9.48 5.94
C LEU A 104 1.79 -9.73 6.00
N ASP A 105 1.10 -9.14 5.02
CA ASP A 105 -0.24 -9.56 4.62
C ASP A 105 -0.21 -9.94 3.14
N CYS A 106 -0.22 -11.24 2.86
CA CYS A 106 -0.34 -11.76 1.50
C CYS A 106 -1.81 -11.98 1.09
N SER A 107 -2.77 -11.30 1.75
CA SER A 107 -4.18 -11.28 1.37
C SER A 107 -4.41 -10.45 0.10
N ASN A 108 -5.57 -10.66 -0.54
CA ASN A 108 -5.86 -10.14 -1.88
C ASN A 108 -6.94 -9.05 -1.81
N THR A 109 -6.74 -8.00 -1.02
CA THR A 109 -7.80 -7.00 -0.80
C THR A 109 -7.24 -5.67 -0.29
N GLU A 110 -7.34 -4.61 -1.14
CA GLU A 110 -7.22 -3.15 -0.91
C GLU A 110 -5.93 -2.41 -1.34
N CYS A 111 -6.00 -1.50 -2.31
CA CYS A 111 -4.82 -0.77 -2.80
C CYS A 111 -4.01 -0.07 -1.69
N PHE A 112 -2.73 0.28 -1.95
CA PHE A 112 -1.87 0.90 -0.93
C PHE A 112 -2.45 2.19 -0.33
N GLU A 113 -1.90 2.65 0.80
CA GLU A 113 -2.16 4.00 1.31
C GLU A 113 -1.71 5.00 0.21
N ASN A 114 -2.66 5.77 -0.34
CA ASN A 114 -2.54 6.62 -1.54
C ASN A 114 -2.69 5.93 -2.91
N GLU A 115 -3.31 4.75 -2.96
CA GLU A 115 -3.80 4.17 -4.21
C GLU A 115 -5.32 3.96 -4.18
N TYR A 116 -5.92 4.02 -5.36
CA TYR A 116 -7.35 3.84 -5.59
C TYR A 116 -7.64 2.49 -6.23
N SER A 117 -8.66 1.82 -5.70
CA SER A 117 -9.13 0.53 -6.20
C SER A 117 -10.14 0.72 -7.31
N CYS A 118 -9.83 0.18 -8.49
CA CYS A 118 -10.75 0.22 -9.63
C CYS A 118 -12.04 -0.62 -9.41
N GLY A 119 -12.34 -1.13 -8.21
CA GLY A 119 -13.58 -1.87 -7.96
C GLY A 119 -13.60 -3.32 -8.48
N ASP A 120 -12.55 -3.78 -9.16
CA ASP A 120 -12.40 -5.17 -9.66
C ASP A 120 -12.01 -6.15 -8.54
N SER A 121 -12.62 -6.03 -7.36
CA SER A 121 -12.23 -6.73 -6.12
C SER A 121 -10.77 -6.46 -5.69
N GLY A 122 -10.28 -5.23 -5.91
CA GLY A 122 -8.94 -4.81 -5.48
C GLY A 122 -7.77 -5.42 -6.28
N LYS A 123 -8.03 -5.89 -7.51
CA LYS A 123 -7.01 -6.44 -8.42
C LYS A 123 -6.22 -5.37 -9.18
N THR A 124 -6.88 -4.25 -9.47
CA THR A 124 -6.29 -3.13 -10.19
C THR A 124 -6.27 -1.92 -9.27
N CYS A 125 -5.08 -1.37 -9.09
CA CYS A 125 -4.80 -0.23 -8.25
C CYS A 125 -4.09 0.82 -9.08
N VAL A 126 -4.53 2.06 -8.98
CA VAL A 126 -3.89 3.23 -9.60
C VAL A 126 -3.47 4.19 -8.50
N SER A 127 -2.50 5.07 -8.77
CA SER A 127 -2.15 6.13 -7.81
C SER A 127 -3.37 7.02 -7.55
N MET A 128 -3.53 7.53 -6.33
CA MET A 128 -4.53 8.57 -6.06
C MET A 128 -4.34 9.82 -6.92
N ASP A 129 -3.12 10.09 -7.40
CA ASP A 129 -2.85 11.19 -8.34
C ASP A 129 -3.43 10.95 -9.74
N LEU A 130 -3.83 9.71 -10.05
CA LEU A 130 -4.45 9.29 -11.32
C LEU A 130 -5.97 9.10 -11.17
N VAL A 131 -6.55 9.55 -10.07
CA VAL A 131 -8.00 9.52 -9.86
C VAL A 131 -8.55 10.87 -10.26
N CYS A 132 -9.49 10.89 -11.19
CA CYS A 132 -10.08 12.12 -11.71
C CYS A 132 -9.04 13.04 -12.37
N ASP A 133 -8.02 12.47 -13.01
CA ASP A 133 -6.96 13.22 -13.69
C ASP A 133 -7.29 13.49 -15.16
N GLY A 134 -8.43 12.97 -15.64
CA GLY A 134 -8.91 13.09 -17.01
C GLY A 134 -8.37 12.02 -17.96
N ASN A 135 -7.57 11.07 -17.47
CA ASN A 135 -7.11 9.90 -18.20
C ASN A 135 -7.79 8.63 -17.68
N VAL A 136 -7.89 7.61 -18.53
CA VAL A 136 -8.48 6.32 -18.14
C VAL A 136 -7.35 5.37 -17.78
N ASP A 137 -7.02 5.33 -16.50
CA ASP A 137 -6.00 4.45 -15.93
C ASP A 137 -6.60 3.14 -15.38
N CYS A 138 -7.86 3.15 -14.94
CA CYS A 138 -8.60 1.93 -14.63
C CYS A 138 -9.19 1.28 -15.90
N PRO A 139 -9.11 -0.06 -16.05
CA PRO A 139 -9.64 -0.79 -17.21
C PRO A 139 -11.17 -0.71 -17.34
N ASN A 140 -11.85 -0.31 -16.26
CA ASN A 140 -13.29 -0.13 -16.19
C ASN A 140 -13.71 1.33 -15.97
N LEU A 141 -12.79 2.29 -16.14
CA LEU A 141 -13.03 3.74 -15.97
C LEU A 141 -13.45 4.09 -14.52
N ALA A 142 -13.17 3.24 -13.53
CA ALA A 142 -13.61 3.48 -12.16
C ALA A 142 -12.90 4.67 -11.49
N ASP A 143 -11.68 4.99 -11.90
CA ASP A 143 -10.88 6.16 -11.51
C ASP A 143 -11.49 7.48 -11.98
N GLU A 144 -12.18 7.46 -13.12
CA GLU A 144 -12.87 8.62 -13.70
C GLU A 144 -14.40 8.57 -13.48
N GLN A 145 -14.89 7.63 -12.66
CA GLN A 145 -16.31 7.49 -12.33
C GLN A 145 -16.57 7.95 -10.89
N ASN A 146 -17.62 8.75 -10.71
CA ASN A 146 -17.96 9.36 -9.42
C ASN A 146 -16.84 10.22 -8.83
N CYS A 147 -16.06 10.87 -9.70
CA CYS A 147 -15.46 12.15 -9.36
C CYS A 147 -16.60 13.05 -8.91
N ALA A 148 -16.80 13.19 -7.59
CA ALA A 148 -17.73 14.17 -7.07
C ALA A 148 -17.15 15.50 -7.55
N SER A 149 -17.75 16.06 -8.60
CA SER A 149 -17.11 17.11 -9.37
C SER A 149 -16.68 18.26 -8.48
N CYS A 150 -17.40 18.51 -7.37
CA CYS A 150 -16.93 19.24 -6.21
C CYS A 150 -17.52 18.66 -4.90
N GLY A 151 -16.94 18.99 -3.74
CA GLY A 151 -17.48 18.61 -2.43
C GLY A 151 -18.86 19.22 -2.14
N ASN A 152 -19.57 18.74 -1.10
CA ASN A 152 -20.93 19.20 -0.75
C ASN A 152 -21.06 20.72 -0.52
N ASP A 153 -19.95 21.40 -0.17
CA ASP A 153 -19.89 22.84 0.11
C ASP A 153 -19.21 23.63 -1.03
N GLN A 154 -19.19 23.09 -2.25
CA GLN A 154 -18.54 23.67 -3.42
C GLN A 154 -19.46 23.68 -4.65
N PHE A 155 -19.34 24.72 -5.45
CA PHE A 155 -19.99 24.89 -6.74
C PHE A 155 -19.03 24.48 -7.85
N GLU A 156 -19.54 23.68 -8.79
CA GLU A 156 -18.82 23.26 -9.98
C GLU A 156 -19.03 24.28 -11.11
N CYS A 157 -17.94 24.89 -11.55
CA CYS A 157 -17.86 25.76 -12.70
C CYS A 157 -18.13 24.96 -14.01
N SER A 158 -18.46 25.63 -15.12
CA SER A 158 -18.75 24.93 -16.39
C SER A 158 -17.51 24.29 -17.04
N ASN A 159 -16.31 24.67 -16.60
CA ASN A 159 -15.03 24.04 -16.91
C ASN A 159 -14.66 22.88 -15.94
N HIS A 160 -15.55 22.47 -15.04
CA HIS A 160 -15.35 21.47 -13.97
C HIS A 160 -14.37 21.91 -12.87
N GLU A 161 -14.09 23.21 -12.75
CA GLU A 161 -13.37 23.78 -11.61
C GLU A 161 -14.28 23.89 -10.37
N CYS A 162 -13.70 23.84 -9.17
CA CYS A 162 -14.45 23.94 -7.93
C CYS A 162 -14.16 25.22 -7.16
N VAL A 163 -15.22 25.96 -6.87
CA VAL A 163 -15.18 27.12 -5.98
C VAL A 163 -16.08 26.88 -4.78
N PRO A 164 -15.80 27.45 -3.59
CA PRO A 164 -16.71 27.37 -2.45
C PRO A 164 -18.13 27.82 -2.81
N LEU A 165 -19.17 27.14 -2.32
CA LEU A 165 -20.58 27.51 -2.59
C LEU A 165 -20.92 28.93 -2.14
N ILE A 166 -20.22 29.43 -1.11
CA ILE A 166 -20.35 30.83 -0.64
C ILE A 166 -19.86 31.87 -1.67
N ASN A 167 -18.99 31.45 -2.58
CA ASN A 167 -18.48 32.30 -3.66
C ASN A 167 -19.38 32.27 -4.90
N ARG A 168 -20.42 31.43 -4.92
CA ARG A 168 -21.39 31.45 -6.02
C ARG A 168 -22.27 32.70 -5.90
N CYS A 169 -22.31 33.51 -6.96
CA CYS A 169 -23.09 34.75 -7.01
C CYS A 169 -22.67 35.77 -5.94
N ASP A 170 -21.37 35.86 -5.63
CA ASP A 170 -20.83 36.78 -4.63
C ASP A 170 -20.39 38.14 -5.22
N GLY A 171 -20.48 38.29 -6.55
CA GLY A 171 -20.13 39.50 -7.28
C GLY A 171 -18.66 39.56 -7.71
N VAL A 172 -17.87 38.53 -7.41
CA VAL A 172 -16.47 38.38 -7.79
C VAL A 172 -16.34 37.09 -8.61
N PRO A 173 -15.64 37.06 -9.75
CA PRO A 173 -15.39 35.80 -10.45
C PRO A 173 -14.25 35.03 -9.81
N GLN A 174 -14.49 33.78 -9.42
CA GLN A 174 -13.50 32.82 -8.94
C GLN A 174 -13.25 31.70 -9.95
N CYS A 175 -14.25 31.32 -10.73
CA CYS A 175 -14.06 30.42 -11.87
C CYS A 175 -13.31 31.13 -13.01
N ASP A 176 -12.37 30.44 -13.67
CA ASP A 176 -11.70 30.96 -14.87
C ASP A 176 -12.69 31.29 -16.01
N ASP A 177 -13.79 30.53 -16.09
CA ASP A 177 -14.89 30.72 -17.04
C ASP A 177 -15.99 31.67 -16.53
N LYS A 178 -15.87 32.17 -15.29
CA LYS A 178 -16.80 33.07 -14.60
C LYS A 178 -18.22 32.51 -14.43
N SER A 179 -18.35 31.19 -14.47
CA SER A 179 -19.66 30.52 -14.43
C SER A 179 -20.35 30.56 -13.07
N ASP A 180 -19.59 30.77 -12.01
CA ASP A 180 -20.05 31.10 -10.66
C ASP A 180 -20.89 32.37 -10.58
N GLU A 181 -20.68 33.32 -11.49
CA GLU A 181 -21.35 34.61 -11.54
C GLU A 181 -22.47 34.67 -12.61
N PHE A 182 -22.82 33.54 -13.24
CA PHE A 182 -23.90 33.48 -14.23
C PHE A 182 -25.20 32.90 -13.68
N ARG A 183 -26.33 33.47 -14.12
CA ARG A 183 -27.71 33.06 -13.74
C ARG A 183 -27.94 33.07 -12.22
N CYS A 184 -27.52 34.15 -11.59
CA CYS A 184 -27.89 34.49 -10.22
C CYS A 184 -29.27 35.14 -10.24
N ASP A 185 -30.33 34.36 -9.99
CA ASP A 185 -31.65 34.93 -9.76
C ASP A 185 -31.65 35.67 -8.42
N VAL A 186 -31.90 36.99 -8.48
CA VAL A 186 -31.96 37.93 -7.36
C VAL A 186 -33.29 37.90 -6.62
#